data_AF-A0A7W1SHN5-F1
#
_entry.id   AF-A0A7W1SHN5-F1
#
_cell.length_a   1.000
_cell.length_b   1.000
_cell.length_c   1.000
_cell.angle_alpha   90.00
_cell.angle_beta   90.00
_cell.angle_gamma   90.00
#
_symmetry.space_group_name_H-M   'P 1'
#
loop_
_entity.id
_entity.type
_entity.pdbx_description
1 polymer ?
#
loop_
_entity_poly.entity_id
_entity_poly.type
_entity_poly.pdbx_seq_one_letter_code
_entity_poly.pdbx_strand_id
1 'polypeptide(L)'
;PDHRAPVRGGDARRSPRAGLRAGVDRRPARRRHVDGAVVVPDAVEEMMQAIEQARADGGEVLCGGRRRPDLGPQFVEPAIIRMPAQTEIVKRETFAPVLYLLEYDELSEALRTTSPACRSHPVHRA
;
A
#
# COMPACT_ATOMS: atom_id res chain seq x y z
N PRO A 1 -61.09 -32.41 27.10
CA PRO A 1 -60.87 -33.87 27.10
C PRO A 1 -59.90 -34.23 25.95
N ASP A 2 -58.61 -34.01 26.18
CA ASP A 2 -57.71 -35.04 26.71
C ASP A 2 -57.33 -36.05 25.62
N HIS A 3 -56.05 -36.03 25.19
CA HIS A 3 -55.28 -37.24 24.96
C HIS A 3 -53.77 -36.96 24.80
N ARG A 4 -53.06 -37.27 25.89
CA ARG A 4 -51.81 -38.05 25.99
C ARG A 4 -50.51 -37.57 25.31
N ALA A 5 -49.53 -37.38 26.19
CA ALA A 5 -48.07 -37.33 25.99
C ALA A 5 -47.50 -38.64 25.37
N PRO A 6 -46.20 -38.69 24.99
CA PRO A 6 -45.15 -38.89 26.00
C PRO A 6 -43.80 -38.21 25.74
N VAL A 7 -43.09 -37.95 26.83
CA VAL A 7 -41.63 -37.79 26.88
C VAL A 7 -40.94 -39.16 26.78
N ARG A 8 -39.99 -39.30 25.84
CA ARG A 8 -38.88 -40.27 25.81
C ARG A 8 -37.77 -39.58 25.01
N GLY A 9 -36.53 -39.43 25.46
CA GLY A 9 -35.66 -40.39 26.12
C GLY A 9 -34.39 -40.42 25.27
N GLY A 10 -33.28 -39.96 25.82
CA GLY A 10 -32.00 -39.98 25.10
C GLY A 10 -31.50 -41.40 24.91
N ASP A 11 -30.85 -41.66 23.78
CA ASP A 11 -29.73 -42.59 23.73
C ASP A 11 -28.77 -42.23 22.58
N ALA A 12 -27.53 -42.63 22.79
CA ALA A 12 -26.30 -42.20 22.19
C ALA A 12 -26.06 -42.63 20.74
N ARG A 13 -24.93 -42.13 20.22
CA ARG A 13 -24.11 -42.62 19.08
C ARG A 13 -24.38 -41.92 17.74
N ARG A 14 -23.55 -40.92 17.43
CA ARG A 14 -22.42 -41.03 16.49
C ARG A 14 -21.85 -39.64 16.24
N SER A 15 -20.58 -39.46 16.56
CA SER A 15 -19.78 -38.37 16.01
C SER A 15 -19.64 -38.57 14.49
N PRO A 16 -19.95 -37.57 13.66
CA PRO A 16 -19.30 -37.41 12.38
C PRO A 16 -18.18 -36.39 12.57
N ARG A 17 -16.93 -36.85 12.59
CA ARG A 17 -15.78 -36.00 12.25
C ARG A 17 -16.01 -35.52 10.82
N ALA A 18 -16.62 -34.34 10.67
CA ALA A 18 -16.74 -33.68 9.39
C ALA A 18 -15.37 -33.08 9.06
N GLY A 19 -14.66 -33.77 8.17
CA GLY A 19 -13.35 -33.37 7.68
C GLY A 19 -13.37 -31.96 7.13
N LEU A 20 -12.41 -31.16 7.62
CA LEU A 20 -12.01 -29.89 7.05
C LEU A 20 -11.59 -30.12 5.60
N ARG A 21 -12.49 -29.86 4.65
CA ARG A 21 -12.13 -29.77 3.23
C ARG A 21 -11.43 -28.43 3.02
N ALA A 22 -10.11 -28.44 3.09
CA ALA A 22 -9.27 -27.38 2.54
C ALA A 22 -9.45 -27.37 1.01
N GLY A 23 -10.54 -26.76 0.54
CA GLY A 23 -10.69 -26.38 -0.85
C GLY A 23 -9.89 -25.11 -1.07
N VAL A 24 -8.80 -25.18 -1.83
CA VAL A 24 -8.23 -23.98 -2.44
C VAL A 24 -9.33 -23.40 -3.33
N ASP A 25 -9.91 -22.29 -2.89
CA ASP A 25 -10.92 -21.57 -3.63
C ASP A 25 -10.31 -21.11 -4.97
N ARG A 26 -10.53 -21.89 -6.04
CA ARG A 26 -10.10 -21.58 -7.41
C ARG A 26 -11.01 -20.53 -8.04
N ARG A 27 -11.43 -19.52 -7.27
CA ARG A 27 -12.03 -18.32 -7.87
C ARG A 27 -10.95 -17.69 -8.76
N PRO A 28 -11.27 -17.35 -10.02
CA PRO A 28 -10.32 -16.60 -10.84
C PRO A 28 -9.93 -15.34 -10.06
N ALA A 29 -8.62 -15.10 -9.95
CA ALA A 29 -8.10 -13.93 -9.25
C ALA A 29 -8.82 -12.70 -9.82
N ARG A 30 -9.70 -12.08 -9.02
CA ARG A 30 -10.32 -10.81 -9.38
C ARG A 30 -9.18 -9.87 -9.77
N ARG A 31 -9.27 -9.25 -10.94
CA ARG A 31 -8.32 -8.25 -11.42
C ARG A 31 -8.13 -7.24 -10.28
N ARG A 32 -6.99 -7.29 -9.58
CA ARG A 32 -6.69 -6.34 -8.52
C ARG A 32 -6.45 -5.01 -9.23
N HIS A 33 -7.36 -4.06 -9.07
CA HIS A 33 -7.11 -2.70 -9.54
C HIS A 33 -5.98 -2.13 -8.69
N VAL A 34 -4.81 -1.94 -9.31
CA VAL A 34 -3.64 -1.29 -8.69
C VAL A 34 -3.77 0.23 -8.77
N ASP A 35 -4.73 0.71 -9.57
CA ASP A 35 -5.12 2.11 -9.66
C ASP A 35 -6.00 2.48 -8.47
N GLY A 36 -5.51 3.38 -7.61
CA GLY A 36 -6.24 3.91 -6.46
C GLY A 36 -7.00 5.19 -6.84
N ALA A 37 -8.22 5.33 -6.32
CA ALA A 37 -8.90 6.62 -6.32
C ALA A 37 -8.32 7.49 -5.19
N VAL A 38 -7.99 8.74 -5.51
CA VAL A 38 -7.62 9.70 -4.46
C VAL A 38 -8.90 10.31 -3.87
N VAL A 39 -8.98 10.38 -2.55
CA VAL A 39 -10.22 10.74 -1.84
C VAL A 39 -10.62 12.20 -2.09
N VAL A 40 -9.65 13.09 -2.21
CA VAL A 40 -9.85 14.53 -2.39
C VAL A 40 -9.63 14.90 -3.86
N PRO A 41 -10.53 15.65 -4.52
CA PRO A 41 -10.38 16.03 -5.93
C PRO A 41 -9.08 16.78 -6.24
N ASP A 42 -8.66 17.68 -5.34
CA ASP A 42 -7.45 18.51 -5.53
C ASP A 42 -6.17 17.68 -5.49
N ALA A 43 -6.18 16.53 -4.83
CA ALA A 43 -5.00 15.68 -4.69
C ALA A 43 -4.55 15.04 -6.02
N VAL A 44 -5.44 14.92 -7.01
CA VAL A 44 -5.03 14.55 -8.38
C VAL A 44 -4.17 15.64 -8.99
N GLU A 45 -4.56 16.91 -8.83
CA GLU A 45 -3.82 18.05 -9.35
C GLU A 45 -2.48 18.20 -8.62
N GLU A 46 -2.49 18.11 -7.29
CA GLU A 46 -1.27 18.13 -6.46
C GLU A 46 -0.29 17.03 -6.85
N MET A 47 -0.79 15.82 -7.16
CA MET A 47 0.04 14.73 -7.67
C MET A 47 0.67 15.07 -9.02
N MET A 48 -0.08 15.63 -9.97
CA MET A 48 0.50 16.01 -11.27
C MET A 48 1.56 17.10 -11.10
N GLN A 49 1.29 18.09 -10.26
CA GLN A 49 2.26 19.15 -9.95
C GLN A 49 3.52 18.60 -9.27
N ALA A 50 3.37 17.63 -8.36
CA ALA A 50 4.49 16.97 -7.73
C ALA A 50 5.36 16.20 -8.73
N ILE A 51 4.75 15.48 -9.68
CA ILE A 51 5.48 14.77 -10.75
C ILE A 51 6.25 15.77 -11.63
N GLU A 52 5.63 16.90 -12.00
CA GLU A 52 6.29 17.93 -12.81
C GLU A 52 7.44 18.60 -12.03
N GLN A 53 7.25 18.91 -10.74
CA GLN A 53 8.32 19.44 -9.91
C GLN A 53 9.46 18.41 -9.76
N ALA A 54 9.15 17.14 -9.56
CA ALA A 54 10.15 16.08 -9.45
C ALA A 54 10.98 15.96 -10.74
N ARG A 55 10.36 16.09 -11.92
CA ARG A 55 11.08 16.18 -13.20
C ARG A 55 11.98 17.41 -13.28
N ALA A 56 11.47 18.58 -12.88
CA ALA A 56 12.23 19.84 -12.88
C ALA A 56 13.45 19.77 -11.95
N ASP A 57 13.32 19.05 -10.83
CA ASP A 57 14.38 18.76 -9.86
C ASP A 57 15.40 17.70 -10.37
N GLY A 58 15.25 17.22 -11.60
CA GLY A 58 16.15 16.23 -12.23
C GLY A 58 15.74 14.77 -12.01
N GLY A 59 14.53 14.51 -11.53
CA GLY A 59 13.97 13.18 -11.33
C GLY A 59 13.53 12.49 -12.63
N GLU A 60 13.64 11.17 -12.64
CA GLU A 60 13.22 10.29 -13.73
C GLU A 60 11.94 9.53 -13.34
N VAL A 61 10.86 9.70 -14.08
CA VAL A 61 9.63 8.91 -13.89
C VAL A 61 9.82 7.54 -14.53
N LEU A 62 9.95 6.50 -13.71
CA LEU A 62 10.18 5.13 -14.15
C LEU A 62 8.89 4.46 -14.65
N CYS A 63 7.76 4.72 -14.01
CA CYS A 63 6.46 4.23 -14.43
C CYS A 63 5.28 5.04 -13.85
N GLY A 64 4.12 4.93 -14.51
CA GLY A 64 2.85 5.50 -14.06
C GLY A 64 2.80 7.03 -14.10
N GLY A 65 2.13 7.65 -13.12
CA GLY A 65 2.04 9.11 -12.99
C GLY A 65 1.08 9.77 -14.00
N ARG A 66 0.01 9.07 -14.37
CA ARG A 66 -0.98 9.55 -15.33
C ARG A 66 -2.38 9.56 -14.73
N ARG A 67 -3.23 10.47 -15.19
CA ARG A 67 -4.67 10.44 -14.89
C ARG A 67 -5.32 9.24 -15.59
N ARG A 68 -6.35 8.67 -14.95
CA ARG A 68 -7.16 7.57 -15.46
C ARG A 68 -8.63 7.97 -15.59
N PRO A 69 -8.95 8.90 -16.50
CA PRO A 69 -10.32 9.37 -16.70
C PRO A 69 -11.27 8.25 -17.15
N ASP A 70 -10.72 7.15 -17.69
CA ASP A 70 -11.44 5.92 -18.03
C ASP A 70 -12.01 5.18 -16.80
N LEU A 71 -11.43 5.38 -15.62
CA LEU A 71 -11.89 4.83 -14.34
C LEU A 71 -12.67 5.86 -13.51
N GLY A 72 -12.41 7.15 -13.73
CA GLY A 72 -13.13 8.27 -13.12
C GLY A 72 -12.22 9.49 -12.91
N PRO A 73 -12.78 10.64 -12.52
CA PRO A 73 -12.03 11.90 -12.42
C PRO A 73 -10.95 11.89 -11.33
N GLN A 74 -11.09 11.03 -10.33
CA GLN A 74 -10.20 10.93 -9.16
C GLN A 74 -9.20 9.77 -9.25
N PHE A 75 -9.16 9.06 -10.39
CA PHE A 75 -8.27 7.91 -10.57
C PHE A 75 -6.97 8.35 -11.23
N VAL A 76 -5.88 7.82 -10.69
CA VAL A 76 -4.51 8.07 -11.15
C VAL A 76 -3.73 6.75 -11.13
N GLU A 77 -2.78 6.62 -12.05
CA GLU A 77 -1.77 5.56 -11.99
C GLU A 77 -0.74 5.91 -10.92
N PRO A 78 -0.43 5.00 -9.98
CA PRO A 78 0.68 5.19 -9.05
C PRO A 78 1.98 5.51 -9.79
N ALA A 79 2.77 6.44 -9.27
CA ALA A 79 4.02 6.86 -9.89
C ALA A 79 5.24 6.33 -9.12
N ILE A 80 6.25 5.87 -9.83
CA ILE A 80 7.59 5.61 -9.27
C ILE A 80 8.57 6.57 -9.94
N ILE A 81 9.26 7.36 -9.13
CA ILE A 81 10.18 8.39 -9.61
C ILE A 81 11.54 8.20 -8.95
N ARG A 82 12.60 8.05 -9.74
CA ARG A 82 13.98 8.10 -9.24
C ARG A 82 14.42 9.54 -9.09
N MET A 83 14.89 9.91 -7.92
CA MET A 83 15.37 11.26 -7.62
C MET A 83 16.88 11.27 -7.41
N PRO A 84 17.61 12.26 -7.98
CA PRO A 84 19.06 12.35 -7.83
C PRO A 84 19.49 12.76 -6.41
N ALA A 85 18.59 13.40 -5.66
CA ALA A 85 18.84 13.86 -4.28
C ALA A 85 17.52 14.05 -3.54
N GLN A 86 17.63 14.30 -2.22
CA GLN A 86 16.49 14.58 -1.35
C GLN A 86 16.04 16.05 -1.48
N THR A 87 15.41 16.37 -2.60
CA THR A 87 14.91 17.73 -2.91
C THR A 87 13.65 18.05 -2.10
N GLU A 88 13.17 19.29 -2.17
CA GLU A 88 12.02 19.73 -1.37
C GLU A 88 10.74 18.94 -1.70
N ILE A 89 10.57 18.51 -2.95
CA ILE A 89 9.41 17.68 -3.32
C ILE A 89 9.43 16.30 -2.66
N VAL A 90 10.62 15.73 -2.43
CA VAL A 90 10.79 14.45 -1.73
C VAL A 90 10.43 14.58 -0.24
N LYS A 91 10.64 15.76 0.35
CA LYS A 91 10.33 16.05 1.75
C LYS A 91 8.85 16.41 1.96
N ARG A 92 8.16 16.85 0.91
CA ARG A 92 6.76 17.27 0.96
C ARG A 92 5.83 16.08 0.85
N GLU A 93 5.00 15.88 1.87
CA GLU A 93 3.92 14.89 1.82
C GLU A 93 2.86 15.32 0.79
N THR A 94 2.66 14.53 -0.26
CA THR A 94 1.75 14.83 -1.37
C THR A 94 0.41 14.07 -1.26
N PHE A 95 0.22 13.25 -0.21
CA PHE A 95 -1.00 12.44 0.04
C PHE A 95 -1.58 11.74 -1.21
N ALA A 96 -0.69 11.33 -2.12
CA ALA A 96 -0.99 10.74 -3.41
C ALA A 96 -0.10 9.50 -3.63
N PRO A 97 -0.48 8.57 -4.53
CA PRO A 97 0.27 7.35 -4.77
C PRO A 97 1.56 7.61 -5.59
N VAL A 98 2.53 8.30 -4.99
CA VAL A 98 3.86 8.59 -5.55
C VAL A 98 4.93 7.96 -4.65
N LEU A 99 5.83 7.20 -5.25
CA LEU A 99 7.01 6.62 -4.60
C LEU A 99 8.28 7.25 -5.16
N TYR A 100 9.06 7.92 -4.31
CA TYR A 100 10.39 8.42 -4.65
C TYR A 100 11.46 7.37 -4.31
N LEU A 101 12.35 7.09 -5.26
CA LEU A 101 13.51 6.23 -5.09
C LEU A 101 14.78 7.09 -5.02
N LEU A 102 15.58 6.88 -3.98
CA LEU A 102 16.89 7.52 -3.81
C LEU A 102 17.93 6.42 -3.63
N GLU A 103 19.02 6.53 -4.36
CA GLU A 103 20.16 5.61 -4.28
C GLU A 103 21.19 6.15 -3.29
N TYR A 104 21.77 5.25 -2.49
CA TYR A 104 22.83 5.56 -1.54
C TYR A 104 23.86 4.43 -1.58
N ASP A 105 25.14 4.76 -1.49
CA ASP A 105 26.21 3.77 -1.47
C ASP A 105 26.38 3.13 -0.09
N GLU A 106 26.09 3.90 0.97
CA GLU A 106 26.20 3.45 2.34
C GLU A 106 24.90 3.61 3.13
N LEU A 107 24.60 2.62 3.97
CA LEU A 107 23.49 2.72 4.93
C LEU A 107 23.66 3.93 5.87
N SER A 108 24.91 4.27 6.23
CA SER A 108 25.23 5.41 7.09
C SER A 108 24.72 6.73 6.47
N GLU A 109 24.84 6.87 5.16
CA GLU A 109 24.40 8.01 4.39
C GLU A 109 22.87 8.07 4.30
N ALA A 110 22.23 6.96 3.94
CA ALA A 110 20.78 6.86 3.88
C ALA A 110 20.11 7.26 5.20
N LEU A 111 20.70 6.83 6.33
CA LEU A 111 20.21 7.16 7.67
C LEU A 111 20.37 8.65 8.01
N ARG A 112 21.50 9.30 7.67
CA ARG A 112 21.68 10.74 7.90
C ARG A 112 20.69 11.57 7.10
N THR A 113 20.46 11.18 5.85
CA THR A 113 19.59 11.90 4.93
C THR A 113 18.11 11.72 5.29
N THR A 114 17.70 10.51 5.67
CA THR A 114 16.30 10.22 6.04
C THR A 114 15.96 10.67 7.46
N SER A 115 16.89 10.52 8.40
CA SER A 115 16.69 10.72 9.83
C SER A 115 17.81 11.59 10.41
N PRO A 116 17.80 12.91 10.17
CA PRO A 116 18.86 13.83 10.62
C PRO A 116 19.04 13.89 12.15
N ALA A 117 18.07 13.36 12.91
CA ALA A 117 18.15 13.22 14.37
C ALA A 117 19.09 12.08 14.82
N CYS A 118 19.36 11.07 13.99
CA CYS A 118 20.34 10.03 14.27
C CYS A 118 21.75 10.49 13.87
N ARG A 119 22.31 11.44 14.63
CA ARG A 119 23.74 11.74 14.55
C ARG A 119 24.48 10.59 15.24
N SER A 120 25.34 9.89 14.51
CA SER A 120 26.28 8.93 15.09
C SER A 120 27.08 9.64 16.18
N HIS A 121 26.90 9.24 17.44
CA HIS A 121 27.87 9.58 18.47
C HIS A 121 29.23 9.01 18.05
N PRO A 122 30.33 9.77 18.19
CA PRO A 122 31.65 9.22 17.97
C PRO A 122 31.85 8.08 18.97
N VAL A 123 31.83 6.85 18.48
CA VAL A 123 32.36 5.71 19.22
C VAL A 123 33.86 5.92 19.32
N HIS A 124 34.31 6.53 20.42
CA HIS A 124 35.72 6.53 20.79
C HIS A 124 36.14 5.06 20.89
N ARG A 125 36.97 4.63 19.93
CA ARG A 125 37.66 3.35 20.00
C ARG A 125 38.75 3.50 21.06
N ALA A 126 38.54 2.87 22.21
CA ALA A 126 39.59 2.61 23.19
C ALA A 126 40.41 1.39 22.77
#